data_AF-A0A3N5GTR5-F1
#
_entry.id   AF-A0A3N5GTR5-F1
#
_cell.length_a   1.000
_cell.length_b   1.000
_cell.length_c   1.000
_cell.angle_alpha   90.00
_cell.angle_beta   90.00
_cell.angle_gamma   90.00
#
_symmetry.space_group_name_H-M   'P 1'
#
loop_
_entity.id
_entity.type
_entity.pdbx_description
1 polymer ?
#
loop_
_entity_poly.entity_id
_entity_poly.type
_entity_poly.pdbx_seq_one_letter_code
_entity_poly.pdbx_strand_id
1 'polypeptide(L)'
;MAATIAVSMFSPVVTATSPRNLLVITGEWEGMLKREALRAVGLAIAPQAAEAGVTYGDPATGSGRRAAVSPHVEHASVLFSQASLQEAVGWLDLTFGITRSAPPVIDARGPWIALLIAGTVMLARPLSRVLPRIAQPATGANLGWRSLWLPLLLPMIATPLILRLVPTHFLPVLVGDYLAVHFGTYGLLTALCLIWVLRGTAMRLNGAVSLILLAAAAVTAYSFIAIAWPVDSFVTSFVPAPGRMLLACVMLAGTLPYFAADEWMTRGEAAARGAYASSKLAFLASLAIAIGLDFERLFFLVIIVPVIVLFFLVYGLFSRWSYRATGHPLVAAIANAIAFAWAIGVTFPLLAG
;
A
#
# COMPACT_ATOMS: atom_id res chain seq x y z
N MET A 1 5.86 30.59 11.88
CA MET A 1 6.36 30.01 10.61
C MET A 1 6.58 31.14 9.60
N ALA A 2 7.72 31.16 8.92
CA ALA A 2 8.09 32.19 7.93
C ALA A 2 7.70 31.80 6.49
N ALA A 3 7.66 30.50 6.18
CA ALA A 3 7.23 29.93 4.90
C ALA A 3 6.32 28.72 5.16
N THR A 4 5.36 28.49 4.28
CA THR A 4 4.49 27.30 4.27
C THR A 4 4.45 26.70 2.88
N ILE A 5 4.77 25.42 2.75
CA ILE A 5 4.67 24.67 1.51
C ILE A 5 3.71 23.51 1.77
N ALA A 6 2.52 23.60 1.18
CA ALA A 6 1.48 22.60 1.31
C ALA A 6 1.42 21.78 0.01
N VAL A 7 1.67 20.48 0.10
CA VAL A 7 1.69 19.58 -1.05
C VAL A 7 0.42 18.74 -1.03
N SER A 8 -0.34 18.75 -2.13
CA SER A 8 -1.60 18.01 -2.31
C SER A 8 -2.58 18.22 -1.16
N MET A 9 -2.69 19.45 -0.67
CA MET A 9 -3.44 19.77 0.53
C MET A 9 -4.94 19.92 0.29
N PHE A 10 -5.69 19.57 1.32
CA PHE A 10 -7.06 20.02 1.54
C PHE A 10 -7.14 20.62 2.94
N SER A 11 -7.67 21.83 3.09
CA SER A 11 -7.74 22.47 4.40
C SER A 11 -8.87 23.50 4.48
N PRO A 12 -9.87 23.27 5.34
CA PRO A 12 -10.97 24.22 5.54
C PRO A 12 -10.56 25.44 6.38
N VAL A 13 -9.37 25.44 7.01
CA VAL A 13 -8.95 26.47 7.97
C VAL A 13 -8.00 27.53 7.39
N VAL A 14 -7.65 27.43 6.10
CA VAL A 14 -6.87 28.48 5.43
C VAL A 14 -7.70 29.76 5.34
N THR A 15 -7.09 30.90 5.66
CA THR A 15 -7.69 32.23 5.58
C THR A 15 -6.91 33.12 4.61
N ALA A 16 -7.40 34.34 4.36
CA ALA A 16 -6.70 35.31 3.52
C ALA A 16 -5.25 35.60 4.01
N THR A 17 -5.03 35.58 5.32
CA THR A 17 -3.76 35.98 5.95
C THR A 17 -3.01 34.82 6.61
N SER A 18 -3.62 33.64 6.78
CA SER A 18 -3.01 32.48 7.41
C SER A 18 -3.15 31.19 6.57
N PRO A 19 -2.09 30.37 6.43
CA PRO A 19 -0.75 30.55 7.00
C PRO A 19 0.06 31.62 6.25
N ARG A 20 1.12 32.14 6.85
CA ARG A 20 2.04 33.09 6.17
C ARG A 20 2.78 32.39 5.03
N ASN A 21 3.05 33.14 3.96
CA ASN A 21 3.78 32.66 2.79
C ASN A 21 3.38 31.25 2.34
N LEU A 22 2.18 31.13 1.77
CA LEU A 22 1.63 29.85 1.34
C LEU A 22 1.94 29.57 -0.13
N LEU A 23 2.76 28.56 -0.36
CA LEU A 23 2.80 27.82 -1.61
C LEU A 23 1.91 26.59 -1.48
N VAL A 24 0.98 26.41 -2.42
CA VAL A 24 0.25 25.16 -2.59
C VAL A 24 0.73 24.46 -3.86
N ILE A 25 1.29 23.26 -3.74
CA ILE A 25 1.73 22.44 -4.88
C ILE A 25 0.75 21.29 -5.08
N THR A 26 0.30 21.09 -6.32
CA THR A 26 -0.59 19.98 -6.69
C THR A 26 -0.06 19.27 -7.92
N GLY A 27 -0.36 17.98 -8.06
CA GLY A 27 -0.15 17.23 -9.28
C GLY A 27 -1.22 17.55 -10.33
N GLU A 28 -0.84 17.44 -11.60
CA GLU A 28 -1.74 17.72 -12.72
C GLU A 28 -3.01 16.87 -12.70
N TRP A 29 -2.93 15.62 -12.23
CA TRP A 29 -4.06 14.68 -12.18
C TRP A 29 -4.94 14.85 -10.94
N GLU A 30 -4.63 15.82 -10.06
CA GLU A 30 -5.36 16.06 -8.81
C GLU A 30 -6.49 17.09 -8.99
N GLY A 31 -7.43 16.84 -9.90
CA GLY A 31 -8.42 17.86 -10.32
C GLY A 31 -9.17 18.58 -9.20
N MET A 32 -9.57 17.86 -8.13
CA MET A 32 -10.23 18.47 -6.97
C MET A 32 -9.27 19.32 -6.14
N LEU A 33 -8.05 18.82 -5.88
CA LEU A 33 -7.05 19.52 -5.07
C LEU A 33 -6.47 20.73 -5.80
N LYS A 34 -6.41 20.71 -7.15
CA LYS A 34 -6.08 21.90 -7.95
C LYS A 34 -7.07 23.03 -7.72
N ARG A 35 -8.37 22.73 -7.68
CA ARG A 35 -9.41 23.74 -7.36
C ARG A 35 -9.27 24.25 -5.94
N GLU A 36 -8.98 23.36 -5.00
CA GLU A 36 -8.74 23.71 -3.61
C GLU A 36 -7.50 24.61 -3.43
N ALA A 37 -6.42 24.34 -4.17
CA ALA A 37 -5.21 25.16 -4.18
C ALA A 37 -5.49 26.58 -4.67
N LEU A 38 -6.22 26.72 -5.78
CA LEU A 38 -6.62 28.02 -6.31
C LEU A 38 -7.58 28.74 -5.36
N ARG A 39 -8.52 28.03 -4.73
CA ARG A 39 -9.40 28.60 -3.69
C ARG A 39 -8.59 29.16 -2.54
N ALA A 40 -7.68 28.37 -1.97
CA ALA A 40 -6.86 28.74 -0.82
C ALA A 40 -5.98 29.97 -1.10
N VAL A 41 -5.37 30.04 -2.28
CA VAL A 41 -4.59 31.20 -2.74
C VAL A 41 -5.49 32.41 -3.02
N GLY A 42 -6.65 32.18 -3.64
CA GLY A 42 -7.62 33.21 -4.02
C GLY A 42 -8.23 33.97 -2.83
N LEU A 43 -8.25 33.39 -1.63
CA LEU A 43 -8.74 34.06 -0.42
C LEU A 43 -8.05 35.40 -0.13
N ALA A 44 -6.78 35.56 -0.54
CA ALA A 44 -6.01 36.78 -0.31
C ALA A 44 -6.27 37.89 -1.34
N ILE A 45 -6.83 37.56 -2.50
CA ILE A 45 -7.00 38.47 -3.64
C ILE A 45 -8.46 38.61 -4.10
N ALA A 46 -9.39 38.04 -3.33
CA ALA A 46 -10.82 38.13 -3.62
C ALA A 46 -11.24 39.61 -3.84
N PRO A 47 -12.07 39.90 -4.86
CA PRO A 47 -12.86 38.97 -5.67
C PRO A 47 -12.15 38.42 -6.92
N GLN A 48 -10.86 38.69 -7.13
CA GLN A 48 -10.11 38.20 -8.30
C GLN A 48 -9.89 36.69 -8.21
N ALA A 49 -9.93 36.00 -9.36
CA ALA A 49 -9.62 34.59 -9.42
C ALA A 49 -8.09 34.38 -9.42
N ALA A 50 -7.63 33.42 -8.62
CA ALA A 50 -6.22 33.02 -8.62
C ALA A 50 -5.89 32.16 -9.84
N GLU A 51 -4.67 32.32 -10.36
CA GLU A 51 -4.12 31.51 -11.44
C GLU A 51 -2.94 30.67 -10.95
N ALA A 52 -2.78 29.49 -11.55
CA ALA A 52 -1.63 28.64 -11.27
C ALA A 52 -0.36 29.25 -11.86
N GLY A 53 0.75 29.19 -11.12
CA GLY A 53 2.04 29.73 -11.56
C GLY A 53 2.19 31.25 -11.36
N VAL A 54 1.21 31.91 -10.75
CA VAL A 54 1.28 33.35 -10.40
C VAL A 54 1.54 33.50 -8.89
N THR A 55 2.46 34.40 -8.54
CA THR A 55 2.74 34.76 -7.14
C THR A 55 2.01 36.06 -6.82
N TYR A 56 1.17 36.03 -5.80
CA TYR A 56 0.47 37.19 -5.26
C TYR A 56 1.08 37.61 -3.92
N GLY A 57 0.95 38.90 -3.59
CA GLY A 57 1.57 39.47 -2.39
C GLY A 57 3.10 39.47 -2.48
N ASP A 58 3.76 39.62 -1.33
CA ASP A 58 5.21 39.66 -1.24
C ASP A 58 5.73 38.61 -0.23
N PRO A 59 6.43 37.57 -0.71
CA PRO A 59 7.08 36.57 0.15
C PRO A 59 8.02 37.18 1.20
N ALA A 60 8.69 38.30 0.91
CA ALA A 60 9.61 38.94 1.86
C ALA A 60 8.87 39.55 3.08
N THR A 61 7.61 39.95 2.91
CA THR A 61 6.77 40.50 4.00
C THR A 61 5.91 39.45 4.70
N GLY A 62 5.89 38.21 4.20
CA GLY A 62 5.07 37.13 4.77
C GLY A 62 3.67 37.00 4.16
N SER A 63 3.37 37.76 3.10
CA SER A 63 2.06 37.80 2.44
C SER A 63 1.99 36.99 1.14
N GLY A 64 3.09 36.36 0.74
CA GLY A 64 3.19 35.59 -0.50
C GLY A 64 2.16 34.47 -0.59
N ARG A 65 1.51 34.34 -1.76
CA ARG A 65 0.59 33.26 -2.10
C ARG A 65 0.85 32.76 -3.52
N ARG A 66 0.99 31.45 -3.71
CA ARG A 66 1.17 30.84 -5.03
C ARG A 66 0.53 29.46 -5.08
N ALA A 67 -0.14 29.15 -6.18
CA ALA A 67 -0.55 27.78 -6.50
C ALA A 67 0.34 27.27 -7.64
N ALA A 68 1.01 26.13 -7.45
CA ALA A 68 1.85 25.50 -8.47
C ALA A 68 1.26 24.14 -8.86
N VAL A 69 1.42 23.78 -10.14
CA VAL A 69 0.96 22.51 -10.69
C VAL A 69 2.14 21.77 -11.28
N SER A 70 2.41 20.59 -10.74
CA SER A 70 3.45 19.69 -11.24
C SER A 70 2.90 18.82 -12.37
N PRO A 71 3.56 18.78 -13.53
CA PRO A 71 3.03 18.10 -14.72
C PRO A 71 3.12 16.57 -14.59
N HIS A 72 2.15 15.86 -15.18
CA HIS A 72 2.12 14.39 -15.33
C HIS A 72 2.27 13.57 -14.03
N VAL A 73 1.88 14.11 -12.88
CA VAL A 73 1.98 13.42 -11.59
C VAL A 73 0.65 13.37 -10.86
N GLU A 74 0.49 12.30 -10.08
CA GLU A 74 -0.63 12.07 -9.18
C GLU A 74 -0.26 12.37 -7.72
N HIS A 75 -1.21 12.10 -6.84
CA HIS A 75 -1.18 12.41 -5.41
C HIS A 75 0.05 11.90 -4.64
N ALA A 76 0.54 10.70 -4.92
CA ALA A 76 1.69 10.11 -4.24
C ALA A 76 3.02 10.61 -4.82
N SER A 77 3.10 10.78 -6.15
CA SER A 77 4.32 11.12 -6.88
C SER A 77 4.64 12.61 -6.90
N VAL A 78 3.66 13.48 -6.64
CA VAL A 78 3.85 14.94 -6.55
C VAL A 78 4.92 15.35 -5.56
N LEU A 79 5.09 14.64 -4.43
CA LEU A 79 6.14 14.89 -3.44
C LEU A 79 7.57 14.67 -3.99
N PHE A 80 7.71 13.76 -4.96
CA PHE A 80 9.00 13.35 -5.52
C PHE A 80 9.28 13.98 -6.89
N SER A 81 8.32 14.74 -7.44
CA SER A 81 8.48 15.40 -8.73
C SER A 81 9.56 16.46 -8.69
N GLN A 82 10.44 16.48 -9.69
CA GLN A 82 11.46 17.52 -9.83
C GLN A 82 10.84 18.92 -9.88
N ALA A 83 9.69 19.07 -10.56
CA ALA A 83 8.98 20.35 -10.63
C ALA A 83 8.51 20.83 -9.26
N SER A 84 7.94 19.92 -8.44
CA SER A 84 7.52 20.24 -7.07
C SER A 84 8.70 20.65 -6.19
N LEU A 85 9.81 19.91 -6.28
CA LEU A 85 11.01 20.19 -5.49
C LEU A 85 11.65 21.52 -5.91
N GLN A 86 11.70 21.82 -7.20
CA GLN A 86 12.17 23.11 -7.71
C GLN A 86 11.29 24.27 -7.23
N GLU A 87 9.96 24.12 -7.28
CA GLU A 87 9.05 25.16 -6.81
C GLU A 87 9.12 25.37 -5.30
N ALA A 88 9.20 24.28 -4.52
CA ALA A 88 9.41 24.35 -3.08
C ALA A 88 10.70 25.11 -2.73
N VAL A 89 11.78 24.77 -3.43
CA VAL A 89 13.08 25.39 -3.23
C VAL A 89 13.08 26.87 -3.64
N GLY A 90 12.48 27.21 -4.78
CA GLY A 90 12.33 28.59 -5.24
C GLY A 90 11.46 29.43 -4.30
N TRP A 91 10.43 28.85 -3.71
CA TRP A 91 9.60 29.51 -2.70
C TRP A 91 10.36 29.87 -1.44
N LEU A 92 11.24 28.97 -0.98
CA LEU A 92 12.12 29.24 0.14
C LEU A 92 13.11 30.36 -0.20
N ASP A 93 13.68 30.35 -1.41
CA ASP A 93 14.60 31.41 -1.84
C ASP A 93 13.92 32.79 -1.84
N LEU A 94 12.71 32.88 -2.39
CA LEU A 94 11.92 34.12 -2.37
C LEU A 94 11.57 34.56 -0.96
N THR A 95 11.19 33.63 -0.08
CA THR A 95 10.79 33.94 1.30
C THR A 95 11.97 34.42 2.15
N PHE A 96 13.16 33.84 1.95
CA PHE A 96 14.34 34.14 2.76
C PHE A 96 15.34 35.09 2.07
N GLY A 97 14.99 35.61 0.89
CA GLY A 97 15.86 36.53 0.13
C GLY A 97 17.17 35.89 -0.34
N ILE A 98 17.17 34.57 -0.56
CA ILE A 98 18.37 33.83 -0.98
C ILE A 98 18.55 34.03 -2.49
N THR A 99 19.65 34.68 -2.87
CA THR A 99 20.07 34.76 -4.27
C THR A 99 21.08 33.66 -4.56
N ARG A 100 20.73 32.71 -5.43
CA ARG A 100 21.66 31.65 -5.83
C ARG A 100 22.42 32.02 -7.10
N SER A 101 23.71 31.69 -7.14
CA SER A 101 24.57 31.86 -8.31
C SER A 101 24.33 30.80 -9.40
N ALA A 102 23.70 29.68 -9.04
CA ALA A 102 23.33 28.60 -9.96
C ALA A 102 21.98 27.97 -9.55
N PRO A 103 21.24 27.36 -10.50
CA PRO A 103 20.01 26.63 -10.18
C PRO A 103 20.25 25.51 -9.15
N PRO A 104 19.30 25.24 -8.25
CA PRO A 104 19.43 24.13 -7.31
C PRO A 104 19.52 22.79 -8.05
N VAL A 105 20.48 21.97 -7.65
CA VAL A 105 20.59 20.59 -8.14
C VAL A 105 19.60 19.73 -7.36
N ILE A 106 18.62 19.17 -8.07
CA ILE A 106 17.67 18.21 -7.51
C ILE A 106 18.12 16.80 -7.90
N ASP A 107 18.50 16.00 -6.91
CA ASP A 107 18.98 14.63 -7.15
C ASP A 107 17.90 13.76 -7.79
N ALA A 108 18.21 13.14 -8.92
CA ALA A 108 17.34 12.17 -9.58
C ALA A 108 17.48 10.77 -8.93
N ARG A 109 16.98 10.61 -7.69
CA ARG A 109 17.15 9.36 -6.91
C ARG A 109 16.21 8.23 -7.32
N GLY A 110 15.06 8.54 -7.93
CA GLY A 110 14.00 7.57 -8.25
C GLY A 110 14.48 6.31 -8.97
N PRO A 111 15.17 6.41 -10.13
CA PRO A 111 15.65 5.23 -10.86
C PRO A 111 16.62 4.36 -10.06
N TRP A 112 17.46 4.96 -9.22
CA TRP A 112 18.43 4.24 -8.39
C TRP A 112 17.76 3.52 -7.22
N ILE A 113 16.74 4.13 -6.61
CA ILE A 113 15.89 3.47 -5.60
C ILE A 113 15.15 2.30 -6.24
N ALA A 114 14.57 2.48 -7.43
CA ALA A 114 13.90 1.42 -8.16
C ALA A 114 14.87 0.28 -8.52
N LEU A 115 16.09 0.59 -8.95
CA LEU A 115 17.14 -0.39 -9.22
C LEU A 115 17.55 -1.15 -7.96
N LEU A 116 17.70 -0.46 -6.82
CA LEU A 116 17.99 -1.09 -5.53
C LEU A 116 16.88 -2.08 -5.15
N ILE A 117 15.61 -1.65 -5.16
CA ILE A 117 14.47 -2.50 -4.82
C ILE A 117 14.35 -3.67 -5.80
N ALA A 118 14.51 -3.45 -7.11
CA ALA A 118 14.48 -4.52 -8.09
C ALA A 118 15.62 -5.53 -7.87
N GLY A 119 16.83 -5.03 -7.58
CA GLY A 119 17.99 -5.83 -7.27
C GLY A 119 17.80 -6.71 -6.04
N THR A 120 17.28 -6.15 -4.95
CA THR A 120 16.98 -6.91 -3.73
C THR A 120 15.85 -7.92 -3.98
N VAL A 121 14.78 -7.56 -4.69
CA VAL A 121 13.73 -8.54 -5.05
C VAL A 121 14.32 -9.70 -5.87
N MET A 122 15.17 -9.44 -6.86
CA MET A 122 15.78 -10.49 -7.69
C MET A 122 16.77 -11.36 -6.90
N LEU A 123 17.48 -10.80 -5.92
CA LEU A 123 18.42 -11.51 -5.05
C LEU A 123 17.70 -12.56 -4.16
N ALA A 124 16.41 -12.39 -3.89
CA ALA A 124 15.63 -13.35 -3.11
C ALA A 124 15.57 -14.74 -3.79
N ARG A 125 15.61 -14.80 -5.13
CA ARG A 125 15.50 -16.05 -5.89
C ARG A 125 16.67 -17.04 -5.63
N PRO A 126 17.95 -16.65 -5.76
CA PRO A 126 19.05 -17.55 -5.41
C PRO A 126 19.11 -17.82 -3.91
N LEU A 127 18.83 -16.82 -3.06
CA LEU A 127 18.87 -16.98 -1.60
C LEU A 127 17.79 -17.94 -1.07
N SER A 128 16.62 -18.01 -1.72
CA SER A 128 15.56 -18.92 -1.30
C SER A 128 16.00 -20.40 -1.34
N ARG A 129 17.03 -20.74 -2.13
CA ARG A 129 17.56 -22.11 -2.21
C ARG A 129 18.24 -22.59 -0.92
N VAL A 130 18.60 -21.67 -0.03
CA VAL A 130 19.18 -21.96 1.29
C VAL A 130 18.10 -22.37 2.29
N LEU A 131 16.82 -22.10 2.00
CA LEU A 131 15.71 -22.51 2.87
C LEU A 131 15.64 -24.04 2.98
N PRO A 132 15.28 -24.57 4.16
CA PRO A 132 15.17 -26.01 4.36
C PRO A 132 14.04 -26.58 3.51
N ARG A 133 14.22 -27.80 2.99
CA ARG A 133 13.12 -28.60 2.44
C ARG A 133 12.27 -29.11 3.59
N ILE A 134 10.98 -28.76 3.60
CA ILE A 134 10.07 -29.04 4.72
C ILE A 134 9.12 -30.19 4.37
N ALA A 135 8.62 -30.23 3.14
CA ALA A 135 7.68 -31.25 2.70
C ALA A 135 8.10 -31.89 1.37
N GLN A 136 8.12 -33.23 1.35
CA GLN A 136 8.24 -34.05 0.16
C GLN A 136 7.25 -35.23 0.26
N PRO A 137 6.29 -35.37 -0.68
CA PRO A 137 5.99 -34.47 -1.79
C PRO A 137 5.51 -33.09 -1.32
N ALA A 138 5.54 -32.08 -2.20
CA ALA A 138 5.17 -30.72 -1.85
C ALA A 138 3.67 -30.64 -1.46
N THR A 139 3.34 -29.88 -0.42
CA THR A 139 1.96 -29.74 0.08
C THR A 139 1.21 -28.62 -0.63
N GLY A 140 -0.13 -28.65 -0.52
CA GLY A 140 -1.05 -27.69 -1.12
C GLY A 140 -2.40 -28.35 -1.42
N ALA A 141 -3.41 -27.57 -1.78
CA ALA A 141 -4.73 -28.09 -2.12
C ALA A 141 -4.75 -28.86 -3.45
N ASN A 142 -3.74 -28.64 -4.31
CA ASN A 142 -3.56 -29.35 -5.57
C ASN A 142 -4.77 -29.28 -6.52
N LEU A 143 -5.45 -28.12 -6.54
CA LEU A 143 -6.72 -27.95 -7.24
C LEU A 143 -6.51 -27.67 -8.73
N GLY A 144 -7.20 -28.45 -9.58
CA GLY A 144 -7.43 -28.09 -10.98
C GLY A 144 -8.57 -27.07 -11.13
N TRP A 145 -8.72 -26.49 -12.34
CA TRP A 145 -9.71 -25.45 -12.63
C TRP A 145 -11.15 -25.81 -12.22
N ARG A 146 -11.54 -27.08 -12.41
CA ARG A 146 -12.89 -27.57 -12.05
C ARG A 146 -13.20 -27.54 -10.55
N SER A 147 -12.19 -27.59 -9.70
CA SER A 147 -12.36 -27.56 -8.25
C SER A 147 -12.03 -26.20 -7.65
N LEU A 148 -11.38 -25.33 -8.43
CA LEU A 148 -10.96 -23.99 -8.01
C LEU A 148 -12.08 -22.96 -8.06
N TRP A 149 -13.10 -23.12 -8.91
CA TRP A 149 -14.14 -22.09 -9.09
C TRP A 149 -14.87 -21.73 -7.80
N LEU A 150 -15.15 -22.71 -6.93
CA LEU A 150 -15.88 -22.46 -5.69
C LEU A 150 -15.07 -21.62 -4.69
N PRO A 151 -13.85 -22.04 -4.27
CA PRO A 151 -13.02 -21.23 -3.37
C PRO A 151 -12.52 -19.91 -4.00
N LEU A 152 -12.68 -19.74 -5.31
CA LEU A 152 -12.34 -18.49 -6.01
C LEU A 152 -13.53 -17.51 -6.07
N LEU A 153 -14.70 -17.96 -6.51
CA LEU A 153 -15.85 -17.08 -6.78
C LEU A 153 -16.73 -16.84 -5.56
N LEU A 154 -16.89 -17.84 -4.68
CA LEU A 154 -17.77 -17.70 -3.53
C LEU A 154 -17.25 -16.63 -2.54
N PRO A 155 -15.97 -16.64 -2.12
CA PRO A 155 -15.45 -15.57 -1.25
C PRO A 155 -15.46 -14.20 -1.91
N MET A 156 -15.25 -14.13 -3.23
CA MET A 156 -15.28 -12.87 -4.00
C MET A 156 -16.62 -12.15 -3.91
N ILE A 157 -17.73 -12.89 -3.91
CA ILE A 157 -19.08 -12.31 -3.87
C ILE A 157 -19.59 -12.24 -2.43
N ALA A 158 -19.40 -13.32 -1.66
CA ALA A 158 -19.98 -13.42 -0.32
C ALA A 158 -19.30 -12.47 0.67
N THR A 159 -17.99 -12.25 0.59
CA THR A 159 -17.28 -11.33 1.50
C THR A 159 -17.88 -9.92 1.50
N PRO A 160 -17.94 -9.19 0.39
CA PRO A 160 -18.46 -7.82 0.39
C PRO A 160 -19.94 -7.75 0.79
N LEU A 161 -20.74 -8.77 0.47
CA LEU A 161 -22.15 -8.84 0.86
C LEU A 161 -22.34 -9.07 2.36
N ILE A 162 -21.56 -9.96 2.96
CA ILE A 162 -21.58 -10.21 4.41
C ILE A 162 -21.13 -8.94 5.16
N LEU A 163 -20.08 -8.29 4.69
CA LEU A 163 -19.53 -7.11 5.35
C LEU A 163 -20.41 -5.88 5.28
N ARG A 164 -21.42 -5.86 4.40
CA ARG A 164 -22.47 -4.83 4.44
C ARG A 164 -23.26 -4.86 5.76
N LEU A 165 -23.34 -6.02 6.40
CA LEU A 165 -24.09 -6.22 7.65
C LEU A 165 -23.21 -6.05 8.90
N VAL A 166 -21.89 -5.97 8.73
CA VAL A 166 -20.94 -5.95 9.85
C VAL A 166 -20.44 -4.52 10.08
N PRO A 167 -20.69 -3.93 11.26
CA PRO A 167 -20.16 -2.62 11.58
C PRO A 167 -18.63 -2.69 11.65
N THR A 168 -17.97 -1.85 10.85
CA THR A 168 -16.51 -1.85 10.69
C THR A 168 -15.96 -0.46 11.04
N HIS A 169 -16.10 -0.07 12.31
CA HIS A 169 -15.70 1.26 12.82
C HIS A 169 -14.98 1.16 14.17
N PHE A 170 -14.00 0.26 14.26
CA PHE A 170 -13.34 -0.04 15.53
C PHE A 170 -11.85 0.32 15.54
N LEU A 171 -11.26 0.66 14.39
CA LEU A 171 -9.89 1.16 14.31
C LEU A 171 -9.88 2.66 13.97
N PRO A 172 -8.99 3.45 14.58
CA PRO A 172 -8.82 4.88 14.26
C PRO A 172 -8.02 5.08 12.95
N VAL A 173 -8.26 4.25 11.94
CA VAL A 173 -7.50 4.20 10.69
C VAL A 173 -8.48 4.16 9.53
N LEU A 174 -8.28 5.04 8.56
CA LEU A 174 -9.12 5.10 7.37
C LEU A 174 -9.08 3.75 6.62
N VAL A 175 -10.22 3.05 6.54
CA VAL A 175 -10.38 1.74 5.86
C VAL A 175 -9.59 0.57 6.49
N GLY A 176 -8.79 0.80 7.54
CA GLY A 176 -7.94 -0.24 8.13
C GLY A 176 -8.73 -1.40 8.73
N ASP A 177 -9.84 -1.11 9.41
CA ASP A 177 -10.74 -2.11 9.96
C ASP A 177 -11.48 -2.89 8.87
N TYR A 178 -12.03 -2.19 7.87
CA TYR A 178 -12.69 -2.82 6.74
C TYR A 178 -11.74 -3.79 6.03
N LEU A 179 -10.50 -3.37 5.78
CA LEU A 179 -9.51 -4.20 5.12
C LEU A 179 -9.17 -5.45 5.96
N ALA A 180 -8.91 -5.28 7.26
CA ALA A 180 -8.63 -6.42 8.15
C ALA A 180 -9.77 -7.45 8.15
N VAL A 181 -11.02 -6.99 8.29
CA VAL A 181 -12.19 -7.86 8.29
C VAL A 181 -12.44 -8.46 6.90
N HIS A 182 -12.23 -7.72 5.81
CA HIS A 182 -12.35 -8.23 4.44
C HIS A 182 -11.37 -9.36 4.17
N PHE A 183 -10.09 -9.18 4.52
CA PHE A 183 -9.10 -10.25 4.45
C PHE A 183 -9.51 -11.44 5.32
N GLY A 184 -9.92 -11.21 6.57
CA GLY A 184 -10.31 -12.26 7.51
C GLY A 184 -11.49 -13.10 6.99
N THR A 185 -12.59 -12.44 6.63
CA THR A 185 -13.79 -13.08 6.09
C THR A 185 -13.51 -13.78 4.77
N TYR A 186 -12.79 -13.15 3.83
CA TYR A 186 -12.42 -13.78 2.56
C TYR A 186 -11.59 -15.04 2.80
N GLY A 187 -10.58 -14.95 3.67
CA GLY A 187 -9.71 -16.08 4.03
C GLY A 187 -10.44 -17.23 4.68
N LEU A 188 -11.33 -16.95 5.65
CA LEU A 188 -12.15 -17.95 6.32
C LEU A 188 -13.12 -18.63 5.35
N LEU A 189 -13.81 -17.87 4.48
CA LEU A 189 -14.68 -18.43 3.46
C LEU A 189 -13.90 -19.30 2.46
N THR A 190 -12.72 -18.86 2.06
CA THR A 190 -11.82 -19.64 1.19
C THR A 190 -11.43 -20.95 1.89
N ALA A 191 -11.02 -20.89 3.15
CA ALA A 191 -10.66 -22.07 3.93
C ALA A 191 -11.83 -23.05 4.08
N LEU A 192 -13.04 -22.56 4.35
CA LEU A 192 -14.26 -23.40 4.40
C LEU A 192 -14.55 -24.08 3.06
N CYS A 193 -14.40 -23.35 1.95
CA CYS A 193 -14.52 -23.91 0.61
C CYS A 193 -13.47 -25.00 0.37
N LEU A 194 -12.22 -24.78 0.78
CA LEU A 194 -11.15 -25.78 0.65
C LEU A 194 -11.46 -27.05 1.46
N ILE A 195 -11.89 -26.91 2.72
CA ILE A 195 -12.28 -28.05 3.57
C ILE A 195 -13.39 -28.87 2.91
N TRP A 196 -14.38 -28.19 2.32
CA TRP A 196 -15.49 -28.84 1.61
C TRP A 196 -15.06 -29.53 0.31
N VAL A 197 -14.29 -28.84 -0.54
CA VAL A 197 -13.80 -29.37 -1.84
C VAL A 197 -12.87 -30.57 -1.61
N LEU A 198 -12.00 -30.50 -0.61
CA LEU A 198 -11.09 -31.58 -0.25
C LEU A 198 -11.78 -32.74 0.50
N ARG A 199 -13.08 -32.62 0.79
CA ARG A 199 -13.91 -33.66 1.44
C ARG A 199 -13.27 -34.23 2.71
N GLY A 200 -12.64 -33.39 3.51
CA GLY A 200 -11.98 -33.82 4.75
C GLY A 200 -10.69 -34.62 4.55
N THR A 201 -10.13 -34.72 3.34
CA THR A 201 -8.68 -34.94 3.24
C THR A 201 -8.02 -33.74 3.92
N ALA A 202 -7.53 -33.98 5.14
CA ALA A 202 -6.99 -32.92 5.97
C ALA A 202 -5.96 -32.13 5.16
N MET A 203 -5.99 -30.80 5.28
CA MET A 203 -4.85 -29.98 4.91
C MET A 203 -3.68 -30.47 5.76
N ARG A 204 -2.92 -31.44 5.24
CA ARG A 204 -1.89 -32.12 6.01
C ARG A 204 -0.79 -31.11 6.27
N LEU A 205 -0.70 -30.66 7.52
CA LEU A 205 0.41 -29.88 8.05
C LEU A 205 1.62 -30.82 8.18
N ASN A 206 2.15 -31.25 7.03
CA ASN A 206 3.32 -32.10 6.96
C ASN A 206 4.57 -31.23 7.13
N GLY A 207 5.51 -31.75 7.92
CA GLY A 207 6.78 -31.09 8.19
C GLY A 207 6.86 -30.53 9.61
N ALA A 208 8.09 -30.35 10.10
CA ALA A 208 8.31 -29.82 11.44
C ALA A 208 7.88 -28.36 11.51
N VAL A 209 6.96 -28.04 12.45
CA VAL A 209 6.47 -26.68 12.70
C VAL A 209 7.63 -25.72 12.95
N SER A 210 8.67 -26.16 13.67
CA SER A 210 9.88 -25.37 13.91
C SER A 210 10.59 -24.96 12.61
N LEU A 211 10.67 -25.84 11.61
CA LEU A 211 11.26 -25.53 10.31
C LEU A 211 10.36 -24.59 9.49
N ILE A 212 9.04 -24.73 9.57
CA ILE A 212 8.09 -23.81 8.94
C ILE A 212 8.27 -22.40 9.51
N LEU A 213 8.32 -22.28 10.84
CA LEU A 213 8.50 -21.01 11.53
C LEU A 213 9.89 -20.41 11.25
N LEU A 214 10.95 -21.23 11.24
CA LEU A 214 12.29 -20.76 10.90
C LEU A 214 12.36 -20.22 9.47
N ALA A 215 11.81 -20.97 8.50
CA ALA A 215 11.79 -20.53 7.11
C ALA A 215 10.91 -19.28 6.92
N ALA A 216 9.74 -19.22 7.59
CA ALA A 216 8.87 -18.05 7.55
C ALA A 216 9.55 -16.82 8.16
N ALA A 217 10.25 -16.99 9.28
CA ALA A 217 11.03 -15.93 9.93
C ALA A 217 12.16 -15.45 9.01
N ALA A 218 12.89 -16.36 8.34
CA ALA A 218 13.93 -15.99 7.39
C ALA A 218 13.39 -15.20 6.19
N VAL A 219 12.26 -15.63 5.61
CA VAL A 219 11.60 -14.89 4.50
C VAL A 219 11.06 -13.54 4.98
N THR A 220 10.52 -13.47 6.19
CA THR A 220 10.04 -12.22 6.79
C THR A 220 11.21 -11.25 7.02
N ALA A 221 12.27 -11.69 7.71
CA ALA A 221 13.46 -10.90 7.97
C ALA A 221 14.08 -10.39 6.66
N TYR A 222 14.18 -11.26 5.66
CA TYR A 222 14.62 -10.87 4.33
C TYR A 222 13.72 -9.80 3.72
N SER A 223 12.38 -9.95 3.78
CA SER A 223 11.44 -8.96 3.23
C SER A 223 11.61 -7.59 3.92
N PHE A 224 11.88 -7.57 5.22
CA PHE A 224 12.14 -6.33 5.95
C PHE A 224 13.47 -5.69 5.54
N ILE A 225 14.54 -6.45 5.40
CA ILE A 225 15.85 -5.93 4.96
C ILE A 225 15.81 -5.50 3.49
N ALA A 226 15.18 -6.29 2.62
CA ALA A 226 15.18 -6.10 1.17
C ALA A 226 14.20 -5.02 0.70
N ILE A 227 13.10 -4.82 1.43
CA ILE A 227 12.01 -3.91 1.03
C ILE A 227 11.78 -2.83 2.09
N ALA A 228 11.44 -3.21 3.33
CA ALA A 228 11.06 -2.24 4.36
C ALA A 228 12.17 -1.23 4.65
N TRP A 229 13.43 -1.68 4.77
CA TRP A 229 14.58 -0.80 5.00
C TRP A 229 14.79 0.18 3.85
N PRO A 230 14.95 -0.23 2.57
CA PRO A 230 15.10 0.73 1.47
C PRO A 230 13.95 1.73 1.37
N VAL A 231 12.71 1.29 1.61
CA VAL A 231 11.54 2.18 1.62
C VAL A 231 11.65 3.20 2.76
N ASP A 232 11.97 2.75 3.98
CA ASP A 232 12.17 3.63 5.15
C ASP A 232 13.30 4.64 4.94
N SER A 233 14.39 4.20 4.32
CA SER A 233 15.60 5.01 4.13
C SER A 233 15.46 6.05 3.02
N PHE A 234 14.71 5.75 1.95
CA PHE A 234 14.77 6.52 0.72
C PHE A 234 13.42 7.02 0.17
N VAL A 235 12.29 6.49 0.67
CA VAL A 235 10.96 6.81 0.13
C VAL A 235 10.10 7.50 1.17
N THR A 236 9.80 6.82 2.28
CA THR A 236 8.92 7.32 3.34
C THR A 236 9.16 6.53 4.61
N SER A 237 8.89 7.14 5.78
CA SER A 237 8.97 6.41 7.04
C SER A 237 8.09 5.16 7.01
N PHE A 238 8.71 4.02 7.31
CA PHE A 238 8.11 2.69 7.21
C PHE A 238 8.31 1.87 8.50
N VAL A 239 8.58 2.56 9.60
CA VAL A 239 8.66 2.02 10.96
C VAL A 239 7.43 2.49 11.75
N PRO A 240 6.76 1.60 12.51
CA PRO A 240 5.54 1.95 13.23
C PRO A 240 5.83 2.93 14.35
N ALA A 241 5.18 4.09 14.29
CA ALA A 241 5.07 5.00 15.43
C ALA A 241 4.32 4.34 16.61
N PRO A 242 4.44 4.87 17.85
CA PRO A 242 3.69 4.38 19.00
C PRO A 242 2.18 4.28 18.71
N GLY A 243 1.56 3.17 19.10
CA GLY A 243 0.14 2.88 18.82
C GLY A 243 -0.14 2.19 17.48
N ARG A 244 0.75 2.32 16.48
CA ARG A 244 0.58 1.62 15.18
C ARG A 244 0.87 0.12 15.24
N MET A 245 1.59 -0.35 16.26
CA MET A 245 1.84 -1.78 16.44
C MET A 245 0.55 -2.57 16.69
N LEU A 246 -0.41 -1.99 17.44
CA LEU A 246 -1.71 -2.64 17.64
C LEU A 246 -2.46 -2.79 16.31
N LEU A 247 -2.38 -1.78 15.43
CA LEU A 247 -2.96 -1.83 14.09
C LEU A 247 -2.34 -2.94 13.26
N ALA A 248 -1.01 -3.06 13.28
CA ALA A 248 -0.31 -4.16 12.62
C ALA A 248 -0.74 -5.52 13.17
N CYS A 249 -0.91 -5.67 14.49
CA CYS A 249 -1.40 -6.91 15.10
C CYS A 249 -2.83 -7.26 14.68
N VAL A 250 -3.76 -6.29 14.66
CA VAL A 250 -5.14 -6.51 14.21
C VAL A 250 -5.18 -6.85 12.72
N MET A 251 -4.38 -6.15 11.91
CA MET A 251 -4.26 -6.46 10.48
C MET A 251 -3.65 -7.84 10.25
N LEU A 252 -2.69 -8.26 11.07
CA LEU A 252 -2.12 -9.60 11.00
C LEU A 252 -3.17 -10.67 11.30
N ALA A 253 -4.03 -10.45 12.30
CA ALA A 253 -5.13 -11.36 12.62
C ALA A 253 -6.12 -11.52 11.45
N GLY A 254 -6.39 -10.45 10.70
CA GLY A 254 -7.25 -10.49 9.51
C GLY A 254 -6.57 -11.09 8.27
N THR A 255 -5.30 -10.75 8.04
CA THR A 255 -4.57 -11.15 6.83
C THR A 255 -4.02 -12.56 6.88
N LEU A 256 -3.70 -13.09 8.07
CA LEU A 256 -3.16 -14.43 8.22
C LEU A 256 -4.11 -15.53 7.71
N PRO A 257 -5.42 -15.55 8.03
CA PRO A 257 -6.38 -16.48 7.44
C PRO A 257 -6.42 -16.42 5.90
N TYR A 258 -6.37 -15.21 5.33
CA TYR A 258 -6.36 -15.03 3.89
C TYR A 258 -5.11 -15.62 3.26
N PHE A 259 -3.91 -15.19 3.68
CA PHE A 259 -2.68 -15.66 3.06
C PHE A 259 -2.48 -17.16 3.28
N ALA A 260 -2.91 -17.71 4.42
CA ALA A 260 -2.88 -19.15 4.66
C ALA A 260 -3.79 -19.90 3.69
N ALA A 261 -5.06 -19.49 3.55
CA ALA A 261 -6.01 -20.14 2.66
C ALA A 261 -5.63 -19.98 1.18
N ASP A 262 -5.20 -18.79 0.77
CA ASP A 262 -4.79 -18.47 -0.61
C ASP A 262 -3.51 -19.22 -1.02
N GLU A 263 -2.47 -19.24 -0.17
CA GLU A 263 -1.28 -20.04 -0.45
C GLU A 263 -1.61 -21.54 -0.45
N TRP A 264 -2.54 -22.02 0.38
CA TRP A 264 -2.94 -23.43 0.29
C TRP A 264 -3.70 -23.73 -1.01
N MET A 265 -4.65 -22.87 -1.38
CA MET A 265 -5.50 -23.00 -2.56
C MET A 265 -4.69 -23.02 -3.86
N THR A 266 -3.66 -22.18 -3.96
CA THR A 266 -2.94 -21.91 -5.22
C THR A 266 -1.70 -22.78 -5.43
N ARG A 267 -1.46 -23.75 -4.55
CA ARG A 267 -0.25 -24.60 -4.52
C ARG A 267 -0.57 -26.08 -4.64
N GLY A 268 0.44 -26.86 -5.02
CA GLY A 268 0.37 -28.29 -5.34
C GLY A 268 0.98 -28.62 -6.70
N GLU A 269 1.35 -29.88 -6.91
CA GLU A 269 2.05 -30.34 -8.13
C GLU A 269 1.22 -30.19 -9.41
N ALA A 270 -0.09 -30.42 -9.30
CA ALA A 270 -1.11 -30.32 -10.35
C ALA A 270 -2.02 -29.09 -10.19
N ALA A 271 -1.62 -28.10 -9.38
CA ALA A 271 -2.38 -26.87 -9.22
C ALA A 271 -2.57 -26.15 -10.57
N ALA A 272 -3.76 -25.58 -10.78
CA ALA A 272 -4.11 -24.93 -12.04
C ALA A 272 -3.10 -23.83 -12.41
N ARG A 273 -2.61 -23.86 -13.67
CA ARG A 273 -1.71 -22.82 -14.19
C ARG A 273 -2.42 -21.47 -14.14
N GLY A 274 -1.88 -20.52 -13.39
CA GLY A 274 -2.48 -19.20 -13.21
C GLY A 274 -3.38 -19.08 -11.97
N ALA A 275 -3.57 -20.14 -11.17
CA ALA A 275 -4.39 -20.10 -9.95
C ALA A 275 -4.05 -18.92 -9.03
N TYR A 276 -2.75 -18.63 -8.84
CA TYR A 276 -2.29 -17.49 -8.05
C TYR A 276 -2.81 -16.16 -8.60
N ALA A 277 -2.64 -15.91 -9.91
CA ALA A 277 -3.08 -14.67 -10.54
C ALA A 277 -4.60 -14.54 -10.49
N SER A 278 -5.34 -15.61 -10.78
CA SER A 278 -6.80 -15.62 -10.69
C SER A 278 -7.31 -15.39 -9.29
N SER A 279 -6.66 -15.94 -8.26
CA SER A 279 -7.01 -15.68 -6.86
C SER A 279 -6.84 -14.20 -6.51
N LYS A 280 -5.73 -13.58 -6.94
CA LYS A 280 -5.51 -12.14 -6.72
C LYS A 280 -6.50 -11.28 -7.48
N LEU A 281 -6.84 -11.63 -8.73
CA LEU A 281 -7.89 -10.94 -9.48
C LEU A 281 -9.26 -11.07 -8.81
N ALA A 282 -9.61 -12.26 -8.29
CA ALA A 282 -10.85 -12.47 -7.56
C ALA A 282 -10.89 -11.66 -6.25
N PHE A 283 -9.78 -11.59 -5.51
CA PHE A 283 -9.68 -10.74 -4.33
C PHE A 283 -9.81 -9.24 -4.68
N LEU A 284 -9.15 -8.77 -5.74
CA LEU A 284 -9.27 -7.39 -6.19
C LEU A 284 -10.69 -7.06 -6.69
N ALA A 285 -11.34 -8.00 -7.37
CA ALA A 285 -12.74 -7.88 -7.76
C ALA A 285 -13.66 -7.82 -6.53
N SER A 286 -13.39 -8.60 -5.49
CA SER A 286 -14.08 -8.54 -4.20
C SER A 286 -14.00 -7.14 -3.56
N LEU A 287 -12.81 -6.53 -3.58
CA LEU A 287 -12.63 -5.15 -3.12
C LEU A 287 -13.35 -4.14 -4.03
N ALA A 288 -13.35 -4.34 -5.35
CA ALA A 288 -14.07 -3.48 -6.28
C ALA A 288 -15.59 -3.54 -6.06
N ILE A 289 -16.14 -4.74 -5.81
CA ILE A 289 -17.56 -4.93 -5.44
C ILE A 289 -17.85 -4.22 -4.13
N ALA A 290 -16.98 -4.35 -3.12
CA ALA A 290 -17.12 -3.64 -1.85
C ALA A 290 -17.18 -2.12 -2.04
N ILE A 291 -16.25 -1.56 -2.81
CA ILE A 291 -16.22 -0.12 -3.13
C ILE A 291 -17.50 0.30 -3.86
N GLY A 292 -18.01 -0.52 -4.78
CA GLY A 292 -19.27 -0.24 -5.47
C GLY A 292 -20.49 -0.24 -4.55
N LEU A 293 -20.47 -1.03 -3.46
CA LEU A 293 -21.57 -1.11 -2.49
C LEU A 293 -21.56 0.03 -1.46
N ASP A 294 -20.39 0.58 -1.12
CA ASP A 294 -20.20 1.63 -0.11
C ASP A 294 -19.10 2.62 -0.53
N PHE A 295 -19.36 3.35 -1.63
CA PHE A 295 -18.37 4.18 -2.29
C PHE A 295 -17.88 5.34 -1.42
N GLU A 296 -18.78 6.03 -0.71
CA GLU A 296 -18.44 7.20 0.09
C GLU A 296 -17.41 6.88 1.18
N ARG A 297 -17.55 5.70 1.79
CA ARG A 297 -16.68 5.27 2.87
C ARG A 297 -15.42 4.55 2.38
N LEU A 298 -15.53 3.75 1.33
CA LEU A 298 -14.44 2.90 0.84
C LEU A 298 -13.67 3.50 -0.34
N PHE A 299 -13.98 4.73 -0.77
CA PHE A 299 -13.27 5.42 -1.85
C PHE A 299 -11.74 5.39 -1.67
N PHE A 300 -11.25 5.57 -0.44
CA PHE A 300 -9.81 5.56 -0.16
C PHE A 300 -9.14 4.22 -0.56
N LEU A 301 -9.87 3.12 -0.55
CA LEU A 301 -9.37 1.81 -1.00
C LEU A 301 -8.97 1.83 -2.48
N VAL A 302 -9.61 2.66 -3.31
CA VAL A 302 -9.25 2.83 -4.75
C VAL A 302 -7.79 3.29 -4.87
N ILE A 303 -7.36 4.22 -4.01
CA ILE A 303 -5.99 4.75 -4.01
C ILE A 303 -4.98 3.68 -3.60
N ILE A 304 -5.38 2.75 -2.73
CA ILE A 304 -4.51 1.69 -2.21
C ILE A 304 -4.45 0.45 -3.12
N VAL A 305 -5.46 0.21 -3.96
CA VAL A 305 -5.50 -0.96 -4.87
C VAL A 305 -4.21 -1.13 -5.69
N PRO A 306 -3.63 -0.09 -6.33
CA PRO A 306 -2.34 -0.21 -7.02
C PRO A 306 -1.20 -0.69 -6.13
N VAL A 307 -1.16 -0.25 -4.86
CA VAL A 307 -0.17 -0.70 -3.87
C VAL A 307 -0.39 -2.16 -3.51
N ILE A 308 -1.65 -2.61 -3.35
CA ILE A 308 -1.99 -4.02 -3.13
C ILE A 308 -1.57 -4.88 -4.32
N VAL A 309 -1.80 -4.41 -5.56
CA VAL A 309 -1.35 -5.10 -6.78
C VAL A 309 0.17 -5.26 -6.79
N LEU A 310 0.91 -4.18 -6.53
CA LEU A 310 2.37 -4.22 -6.47
C LEU A 310 2.85 -5.18 -5.37
N PHE A 311 2.21 -5.16 -4.19
CA PHE A 311 2.47 -6.09 -3.11
C PHE A 311 2.29 -7.54 -3.58
N PHE A 312 1.15 -7.87 -4.19
CA PHE A 312 0.89 -9.23 -4.69
C PHE A 312 1.86 -9.67 -5.78
N LEU A 313 2.35 -8.76 -6.62
CA LEU A 313 3.37 -9.10 -7.61
C LEU A 313 4.71 -9.43 -6.94
N VAL A 314 5.21 -8.56 -6.08
CA VAL A 314 6.52 -8.72 -5.41
C VAL A 314 6.50 -9.90 -4.44
N TYR A 315 5.54 -9.93 -3.51
CA TYR A 315 5.42 -11.01 -2.54
C TYR A 315 4.92 -12.31 -3.16
N GLY A 316 4.25 -12.26 -4.31
CA GLY A 316 3.95 -13.45 -5.13
C GLY A 316 5.20 -14.13 -5.67
N LEU A 317 6.23 -13.37 -6.05
CA LEU A 317 7.54 -13.92 -6.41
C LEU A 317 8.21 -14.59 -5.21
N PHE A 318 8.25 -13.90 -4.06
CA PHE A 318 8.80 -14.47 -2.82
C PHE A 318 8.08 -15.76 -2.42
N SER A 319 6.76 -15.77 -2.54
CA SER A 319 5.93 -16.95 -2.25
C SER A 319 6.25 -18.11 -3.18
N ARG A 320 6.42 -17.83 -4.48
CA ARG A 320 6.78 -18.86 -5.46
C ARG A 320 8.17 -19.43 -5.19
N TRP A 321 9.15 -18.60 -4.85
CA TRP A 321 10.52 -19.03 -4.63
C TRP A 321 10.71 -19.74 -3.29
N SER A 322 10.03 -19.29 -2.23
CA SER A 322 10.02 -19.96 -0.94
C SER A 322 9.30 -21.30 -1.04
N TYR A 323 8.12 -21.36 -1.67
CA TYR A 323 7.39 -22.62 -1.87
C TYR A 323 8.20 -23.63 -2.68
N ARG A 324 8.91 -23.21 -3.74
CA ARG A 324 9.79 -24.10 -4.52
C ARG A 324 10.95 -24.68 -3.71
N ALA A 325 11.44 -23.94 -2.72
CA ALA A 325 12.53 -24.39 -1.87
C ALA A 325 12.03 -25.29 -0.72
N THR A 326 10.92 -24.91 -0.08
CA THR A 326 10.44 -25.56 1.14
C THR A 326 9.41 -26.66 0.87
N GLY A 327 8.68 -26.59 -0.24
CA GLY A 327 7.55 -27.45 -0.54
C GLY A 327 6.30 -27.18 0.33
N HIS A 328 6.29 -26.12 1.15
CA HIS A 328 5.23 -25.88 2.13
C HIS A 328 4.60 -24.47 2.01
N PRO A 329 3.25 -24.34 1.83
CA PRO A 329 2.59 -23.06 1.61
C PRO A 329 2.67 -22.07 2.78
N LEU A 330 2.62 -22.56 4.03
CA LEU A 330 2.59 -21.68 5.22
C LEU A 330 3.81 -20.77 5.37
N VAL A 331 4.96 -21.14 4.81
CA VAL A 331 6.18 -20.31 4.87
C VAL A 331 5.93 -18.95 4.23
N ALA A 332 5.37 -18.96 3.02
CA ALA A 332 4.99 -17.75 2.30
C ALA A 332 3.80 -17.06 2.96
N ALA A 333 2.80 -17.84 3.41
CA ALA A 333 1.58 -17.30 3.99
C ALA A 333 1.87 -16.41 5.21
N ILE A 334 2.68 -16.92 6.15
CA ILE A 334 3.05 -16.20 7.38
C ILE A 334 3.87 -14.95 7.03
N ALA A 335 4.89 -15.10 6.17
CA ALA A 335 5.74 -13.97 5.80
C ALA A 335 4.98 -12.85 5.09
N ASN A 336 4.09 -13.19 4.16
CA ASN A 336 3.26 -12.21 3.46
C ASN A 336 2.24 -11.55 4.40
N ALA A 337 1.62 -12.32 5.30
CA ALA A 337 0.68 -11.77 6.28
C ALA A 337 1.36 -10.73 7.18
N ILE A 338 2.55 -11.05 7.70
CA ILE A 338 3.33 -10.11 8.52
C ILE A 338 3.73 -8.88 7.70
N ALA A 339 4.27 -9.07 6.49
CA ALA A 339 4.73 -7.97 5.66
C ALA A 339 3.58 -7.04 5.22
N PHE A 340 2.42 -7.60 4.86
CA PHE A 340 1.23 -6.83 4.49
C PHE A 340 0.68 -6.08 5.70
N ALA A 341 0.53 -6.77 6.84
CA ALA A 341 0.05 -6.16 8.07
C ALA A 341 0.93 -5.01 8.54
N TRP A 342 2.24 -5.17 8.43
CA TRP A 342 3.21 -4.10 8.68
C TRP A 342 3.01 -2.94 7.72
N ALA A 343 3.00 -3.19 6.41
CA ALA A 343 2.87 -2.16 5.39
C ALA A 343 1.62 -1.30 5.59
N ILE A 344 0.46 -1.92 5.86
CA ILE A 344 -0.78 -1.19 6.12
C ILE A 344 -0.72 -0.45 7.45
N GLY A 345 -0.24 -1.10 8.51
CA GLY A 345 -0.14 -0.50 9.85
C GLY A 345 0.73 0.76 9.89
N VAL A 346 1.80 0.82 9.09
CA VAL A 346 2.72 1.97 9.08
C VAL A 346 2.34 3.06 8.08
N THR A 347 1.66 2.73 6.97
CA THR A 347 1.38 3.71 5.90
C THR A 347 0.02 4.37 6.01
N PHE A 348 -1.00 3.70 6.56
CA PHE A 348 -2.35 4.25 6.51
C PHE A 348 -2.50 5.47 7.41
N PRO A 349 -3.28 6.48 6.98
CA PRO A 349 -3.51 7.68 7.77
C PRO A 349 -4.38 7.34 8.99
N LEU A 350 -3.96 7.86 10.14
CA LEU A 350 -4.79 7.86 11.34
C LEU A 350 -5.89 8.90 11.16
N LEU A 351 -7.11 8.55 11.52
CA LEU A 351 -8.16 9.54 11.69
C LEU A 351 -7.88 10.28 13.00
N ALA A 352 -7.71 11.60 12.93
CA ALA A 352 -7.76 12.42 14.12
C ALA A 352 -9.18 12.32 14.68
N GLY A 353 -9.30 11.79 15.90
CA GLY A 353 -10.55 11.75 16.64
C GLY A 353 -11.01 13.13 17.09
#